data_AF-A0A836PVH9-F1
#
_entry.id   AF-A0A836PVH9-F1
#
_cell.length_a   1.000
_cell.length_b   1.000
_cell.length_c   1.000
_cell.angle_alpha   90.00
_cell.angle_beta   90.00
_cell.angle_gamma   90.00
#
_symmetry.space_group_name_H-M   'P 1'
#
loop_
_entity.id
_entity.type
_entity.pdbx_description
1 polymer ?
#
loop_
_entity_poly.entity_id
_entity_poly.type
_entity_poly.pdbx_seq_one_letter_code
_entity_poly.pdbx_strand_id
1 'polypeptide(L)' 'LKVEIDEELVCGIEHHMNKQFTDALCTMLKHPRKCPHDHEIPLGECCTKNETGEV' A
#
# COMPACT_ATOMS: atom_id res chain seq x y z
N LEU A 1 -11.04 -6.91 13.07
CA LEU A 1 -11.72 -7.34 11.83
C LEU A 1 -10.79 -8.34 11.15
N LYS A 2 -11.12 -9.64 11.08
CA LYS A 2 -10.37 -10.57 10.22
C LYS A 2 -11.07 -10.54 8.87
N VAL A 3 -10.44 -9.88 7.90
CA VAL A 3 -10.93 -9.85 6.52
C VAL A 3 -10.11 -10.88 5.77
N GLU A 4 -10.79 -11.82 5.11
CA GLU A 4 -10.14 -12.76 4.19
C GLU A 4 -9.71 -11.99 2.93
N ILE A 5 -8.47 -12.21 2.50
CA ILE A 5 -7.92 -11.52 1.32
C ILE A 5 -8.27 -12.35 0.10
N ASP A 6 -8.98 -11.74 -0.83
CA ASP A 6 -9.29 -12.33 -2.13
C ASP A 6 -8.25 -11.86 -3.16
N GLU A 7 -7.31 -12.74 -3.50
CA GLU A 7 -6.24 -12.46 -4.46
C GLU A 7 -6.75 -12.10 -5.86
N GLU A 8 -7.88 -12.67 -6.28
CA GLU A 8 -8.46 -12.38 -7.61
C GLU A 8 -8.97 -10.93 -7.67
N LEU A 9 -9.65 -10.51 -6.59
CA LEU A 9 -10.13 -9.14 -6.44
C LEU A 9 -8.96 -8.13 -6.42
N VAL A 10 -7.90 -8.42 -5.64
CA VAL A 10 -6.74 -7.52 -5.52
C VAL A 10 -6.02 -7.38 -6.86
N CYS A 11 -5.82 -8.48 -7.60
CA CYS A 11 -5.25 -8.50 -8.94
C CYS A 11 -6.08 -7.70 -9.96
N GLY A 12 -7.41 -7.77 -9.86
CA GLY A 12 -8.30 -6.95 -10.70
C GLY A 12 -8.17 -5.45 -10.42
N ILE A 13 -8.08 -5.07 -9.15
CA ILE A 13 -7.97 -3.67 -8.72
C ILE A 13 -6.61 -3.10 -9.11
N GLU A 14 -5.50 -3.81 -8.88
CA GLU A 14 -4.16 -3.28 -9.11
C GLU A 14 -3.88 -2.89 -10.56
N HIS A 15 -4.41 -3.64 -11.52
CA HIS A 15 -4.29 -3.32 -12.94
C HIS A 15 -4.99 -2.01 -13.34
N HIS A 16 -5.92 -1.51 -12.53
CA HIS A 16 -6.70 -0.30 -12.79
C HIS A 16 -6.38 0.84 -11.81
N MET A 17 -5.49 0.62 -10.83
CA MET A 17 -5.06 1.67 -9.91
C MET A 17 -4.11 2.64 -10.61
N ASN A 18 -4.29 3.92 -10.36
CA ASN A 18 -3.33 4.94 -10.76
C ASN A 18 -2.37 5.26 -9.60
N LYS A 19 -1.21 5.84 -9.93
CA LYS A 19 -0.15 6.17 -8.96
C LYS A 19 -0.63 7.08 -7.82
N GLN A 20 -1.48 8.06 -8.12
CA GLN A 20 -1.98 9.00 -7.10
C GLN A 20 -2.83 8.26 -6.05
N PHE A 21 -3.64 7.31 -6.49
CA PHE A 21 -4.45 6.48 -5.60
C PHE A 21 -3.57 5.55 -4.76
N THR A 22 -2.58 4.89 -5.38
CA THR A 22 -1.62 4.05 -4.65
C THR A 22 -0.85 4.84 -3.59
N ASP A 23 -0.40 6.06 -3.91
CA ASP A 23 0.29 6.94 -2.96
C ASP A 23 -0.63 7.38 -1.81
N ALA A 24 -1.86 7.78 -2.11
CA ALA A 24 -2.85 8.14 -1.09
C ALA A 24 -3.15 6.98 -0.14
N LEU A 25 -3.28 5.75 -0.68
CA LEU A 25 -3.49 4.54 0.11
C LEU A 25 -2.27 4.22 0.98
N CYS A 26 -1.05 4.33 0.42
CA CYS A 26 0.19 4.15 1.16
C CYS A 26 0.30 5.12 2.34
N THR A 27 0.02 6.41 2.12
CA THR A 27 0.01 7.43 3.18
C THR A 27 -1.09 7.18 4.22
N MET A 28 -2.31 6.83 3.80
CA MET A 28 -3.43 6.50 4.72
C MET A 28 -3.09 5.35 5.66
N LEU A 29 -2.31 4.38 5.17
CA LEU A 29 -1.87 3.23 5.94
C LEU A 29 -0.56 3.48 6.73
N LYS A 30 -0.09 4.73 6.80
CA LYS A 30 1.19 5.12 7.43
C LYS A 30 2.41 4.39 6.84
N HIS A 31 2.49 4.31 5.51
CA HIS A 31 3.62 3.72 4.77
C HIS A 31 3.99 2.29 5.22
N PRO A 32 3.06 1.33 5.15
CA PRO A 32 3.34 -0.04 5.56
C PRO A 32 4.48 -0.63 4.73
N ARG A 33 5.38 -1.36 5.39
CA ARG A 33 6.56 -1.99 4.75
C ARG A 33 6.41 -3.49 4.51
N LYS A 34 5.37 -4.10 5.07
CA LYS A 34 5.01 -5.49 4.90
C LYS A 34 3.54 -5.63 4.53
N CYS A 35 3.24 -6.55 3.61
CA CYS A 35 1.87 -6.94 3.33
C CYS A 35 1.36 -7.98 4.35
N PRO A 36 0.07 -8.33 4.35
CA PRO A 36 -0.48 -9.35 5.25
C PRO A 36 0.12 -10.75 5.10
N HIS A 37 0.84 -11.01 4.01
CA HIS A 37 1.59 -12.25 3.75
C HIS A 37 3.08 -12.15 4.13
N ASP A 38 3.48 -11.13 4.90
CA ASP A 38 4.86 -10.88 5.34
C ASP A 38 5.86 -10.55 4.22
N HIS A 39 5.42 -10.34 2.98
CA HIS A 39 6.27 -9.88 1.89
C HIS A 39 6.56 -8.39 1.97
N GLU A 40 7.72 -7.97 1.47
CA GLU A 40 8.11 -6.56 1.42
C GLU A 40 7.30 -5.77 0.39
N ILE A 41 6.80 -4.60 0.79
CA ILE A 41 6.12 -3.66 -0.11
C ILE A 41 7.19 -2.75 -0.75
N PRO A 42 7.24 -2.58 -2.08
CA PRO A 42 8.18 -1.64 -2.72
C PRO A 42 8.01 -0.19 -2.23
N LEU A 43 9.08 0.61 -2.29
CA LEU A 43 8.99 2.04 -1.94
C LEU A 43 8.30 2.81 -3.06
N GLY A 44 7.24 3.54 -2.72
CA GLY A 44 6.59 4.51 -3.61
C GLY A 44 7.24 5.89 -3.53
N GLU A 45 6.86 6.79 -4.43
CA GLU A 45 7.34 8.19 -4.43
C GLU A 45 6.90 8.93 -3.16
N CYS A 46 5.75 8.55 -2.59
CA CYS A 46 5.29 9.06 -1.29
C CYS A 46 6.19 8.66 -0.11
N CYS A 47 6.96 7.57 -0.21
CA CYS A 47 7.79 7.07 0.90
C CYS A 47 9.16 7.75 1.00
N THR A 48 9.59 8.49 -0.02
CA THR A 48 10.88 9.21 -0.04
C THR A 48 10.75 10.64 0.47
N LYS A 49 9.53 11.17 0.49
CA LYS A 49 9.21 12.50 1.00
C LYS A 49 9.03 12.38 2.51
N ASN A 50 10.04 12.83 3.26
CA ASN A 50 9.98 12.93 4.72
C ASN A 50 9.00 14.05 5.13
N GLU A 51 7.71 13.84 4.92
CA GLU A 51 6.66 14.79 5.29
C GLU A 51 5.89 14.17 6.46
N THR A 52 6.57 14.22 7.63
CA THR A 52 6.06 14.04 8.99
C THR A 52 5.61 12.63 9.45
N GLY A 53 6.49 12.00 10.24
CA GLY A 53 6.24 11.08 11.39
C GLY A 53 5.24 9.92 11.20
N GLU A 54 5.56 8.66 11.40
CA GLU A 54 6.32 8.03 12.49
C GLU A 54 6.90 6.72 11.95
N VAL A 55 8.15 6.43 12.29
CA VAL A 55 8.74 5.08 12.19
C VAL A 55 8.22 4.20 13.33
#